data_AF-A0A958KBL4-F1
#
_entry.id   AF-A0A958KBL4-F1
#
_cell.length_a   1.000
_cell.length_b   1.000
_cell.length_c   1.000
_cell.angle_alpha   90.00
_cell.angle_beta   90.00
_cell.angle_gamma   90.00
#
_symmetry.space_group_name_H-M   'P 1'
#
loop_
_entity.id
_entity.type
_entity.pdbx_description
1 polymer ?
#
loop_
_entity_poly.entity_id
_entity_poly.type
_entity_poly.pdbx_seq_one_letter_code
_entity_poly.pdbx_strand_id
1 'polypeptide(L)'
;MFLHNHPKFKDLIETIAFEQTIPLAIVEKDYWVMHALWGLSQCGFTYYFKGGTSLSKGFAVIKRFSEDLDLQIDPPKHLKVYTGKNHQKAKHRESRQVFFEWIVENISIPDLKLGSHRATESKVRNYAIELHYNSLFPRDEIIKRHVLLEIGFARVTPFETKEISSWSYDRAAQSGLEINDNRAKAVPLYLPEYTLIEKLDAINGKYQSEKAPADWV
;
A
#
# COMPACT_ATOMS: atom_id res chain seq x y z
N MET A 1 -10.48 13.98 17.01
CA MET A 1 -9.07 13.53 17.03
C MET A 1 -8.94 12.20 16.33
N PHE A 2 -7.79 11.85 15.74
CA PHE A 2 -7.60 10.48 15.21
C PHE A 2 -7.50 9.44 16.32
N LEU A 3 -7.91 8.21 16.03
CA LEU A 3 -7.89 7.10 16.99
C LEU A 3 -6.50 6.85 17.57
N HIS A 4 -5.43 6.96 16.78
CA HIS A 4 -4.07 6.75 17.28
C HIS A 4 -3.60 7.77 18.33
N ASN A 5 -4.26 8.92 18.40
CA ASN A 5 -4.00 9.93 19.43
C ASN A 5 -4.85 9.70 20.70
N HIS A 6 -5.75 8.71 20.70
CA HIS A 6 -6.65 8.44 21.81
C HIS A 6 -5.91 7.69 22.95
N PRO A 7 -6.10 8.07 24.22
CA PRO A 7 -5.39 7.43 25.35
C PRO A 7 -5.58 5.91 25.42
N LYS A 8 -6.76 5.42 25.02
CA LYS A 8 -7.10 3.98 25.00
C LYS A 8 -6.67 3.26 23.71
N PHE A 9 -5.92 3.91 22.80
CA PHE A 9 -5.55 3.27 21.54
C PHE A 9 -4.70 2.02 21.76
N LYS A 10 -3.74 2.07 22.67
CA LYS A 10 -2.90 0.92 23.03
C LYS A 10 -3.74 -0.25 23.55
N ASP A 11 -4.58 0.02 24.56
CA ASP A 11 -5.45 -1.00 25.16
C ASP A 11 -6.40 -1.63 24.13
N LEU A 12 -6.89 -0.83 23.18
CA LEU A 12 -7.73 -1.29 22.08
C LEU A 12 -6.98 -2.25 21.15
N ILE A 13 -5.74 -1.93 20.78
CA ILE A 13 -4.88 -2.83 19.99
C ILE A 13 -4.65 -4.13 20.75
N GLU A 14 -4.32 -4.06 22.04
CA GLU A 14 -4.09 -5.23 22.89
C GLU A 14 -5.33 -6.13 22.98
N THR A 15 -6.50 -5.53 23.16
CA THR A 15 -7.78 -6.24 23.22
C THR A 15 -8.08 -6.95 21.90
N ILE A 16 -7.96 -6.26 20.78
CA ILE A 16 -8.23 -6.83 19.45
C ILE A 16 -7.26 -7.97 19.13
N ALA A 17 -5.96 -7.76 19.40
CA ALA A 17 -4.92 -8.75 19.20
C ALA A 17 -5.20 -10.04 20.00
N PHE A 18 -5.56 -9.89 21.27
CA PHE A 18 -5.91 -11.00 22.15
C PHE A 18 -7.17 -11.76 21.65
N GLU A 19 -8.27 -11.05 21.41
CA GLU A 19 -9.55 -11.66 20.99
C GLU A 19 -9.44 -12.38 19.65
N GLN A 20 -8.69 -11.82 18.70
CA GLN A 20 -8.56 -12.38 17.35
C GLN A 20 -7.38 -13.36 17.23
N THR A 21 -6.57 -13.52 18.28
CA THR A 21 -5.32 -14.31 18.26
C THR A 21 -4.39 -13.83 17.13
N ILE A 22 -4.24 -12.51 16.99
CA ILE A 22 -3.38 -11.85 16.00
C ILE A 22 -2.24 -11.12 16.73
N PRO A 23 -1.00 -11.18 16.26
CA PRO A 23 0.10 -10.40 16.83
C PRO A 23 -0.20 -8.90 16.95
N LEU A 24 0.19 -8.28 18.08
CA LEU A 24 0.00 -6.85 18.35
C LEU A 24 0.51 -5.95 17.21
N ALA A 25 1.71 -6.25 16.72
CA ALA A 25 2.33 -5.50 15.64
C ALA A 25 1.51 -5.53 14.33
N ILE A 26 0.80 -6.63 14.07
CA ILE A 26 -0.06 -6.77 12.88
C ILE A 26 -1.32 -5.91 13.02
N VAL A 27 -1.95 -5.91 14.21
CA VAL A 27 -3.14 -5.08 14.47
C VAL A 27 -2.79 -3.59 14.45
N GLU A 28 -1.67 -3.20 15.06
CA GLU A 28 -1.17 -1.83 14.98
C GLU A 28 -0.89 -1.43 13.54
N LYS A 29 -0.17 -2.28 12.79
CA LYS A 29 0.20 -1.96 11.42
C LYS A 29 -1.01 -1.87 10.50
N ASP A 30 -2.03 -2.70 10.70
CA ASP A 30 -3.30 -2.59 9.96
C ASP A 30 -3.88 -1.17 10.03
N TYR A 31 -3.92 -0.58 11.23
CA TYR A 31 -4.39 0.78 11.44
C TYR A 31 -3.58 1.79 10.62
N TRP A 32 -2.25 1.71 10.67
CA TRP A 32 -1.38 2.67 9.98
C TRP A 32 -1.42 2.52 8.45
N VAL A 33 -1.57 1.31 7.92
CA VAL A 33 -1.76 1.08 6.48
C VAL A 33 -3.05 1.76 6.01
N MET A 34 -4.14 1.65 6.78
CA MET A 34 -5.39 2.33 6.44
C MET A 34 -5.28 3.85 6.56
N HIS A 35 -4.59 4.34 7.59
CA HIS A 35 -4.33 5.76 7.74
C HIS A 35 -3.51 6.33 6.58
N ALA A 36 -2.54 5.57 6.06
CA ALA A 36 -1.77 5.95 4.87
C ALA A 36 -2.65 6.04 3.60
N LEU A 37 -3.52 5.07 3.34
CA LEU A 37 -4.45 5.11 2.19
C LEU A 37 -5.42 6.30 2.28
N TRP A 38 -5.99 6.53 3.47
CA TRP A 38 -6.80 7.71 3.72
C TRP A 38 -6.01 9.01 3.46
N GLY A 39 -4.78 9.09 3.98
CA GLY A 39 -3.89 10.25 3.85
C GLY A 39 -3.50 10.56 2.42
N LEU A 40 -3.24 9.54 1.58
CA LEU A 40 -3.00 9.71 0.14
C LEU A 40 -4.17 10.43 -0.54
N SER A 41 -5.40 10.07 -0.16
CA SER A 41 -6.60 10.73 -0.66
C SER A 41 -6.68 12.20 -0.22
N GLN A 42 -6.29 12.49 1.03
CA GLN A 42 -6.28 13.87 1.55
C GLN A 42 -5.20 14.74 0.90
N CYS A 43 -4.09 14.14 0.46
CA CYS A 43 -3.05 14.82 -0.33
C CYS A 43 -3.50 15.12 -1.77
N GLY A 44 -4.69 14.68 -2.19
CA GLY A 44 -5.21 14.89 -3.55
C GLY A 44 -4.65 13.94 -4.59
N PHE A 45 -3.97 12.86 -4.19
CA PHE A 45 -3.50 11.86 -5.14
C PHE A 45 -4.67 11.02 -5.67
N THR A 46 -4.72 10.85 -6.99
CA THR A 46 -5.55 9.81 -7.61
C THR A 46 -4.75 8.52 -7.67
N TYR A 47 -5.15 7.53 -6.88
CA TYR A 47 -4.43 6.27 -6.78
C TYR A 47 -5.37 5.07 -6.91
N TYR A 48 -4.78 3.94 -7.29
CA TYR A 48 -5.42 2.65 -7.44
C TYR A 48 -4.66 1.61 -6.66
N PHE A 49 -5.39 0.75 -5.97
CA PHE A 49 -4.83 -0.24 -5.08
C PHE A 49 -4.96 -1.64 -5.69
N LYS A 50 -3.85 -2.37 -5.72
CA LYS A 50 -3.76 -3.70 -6.33
C LYS A 50 -2.99 -4.65 -5.41
N GLY A 51 -2.69 -5.84 -5.92
CA GLY A 51 -1.78 -6.77 -5.26
C GLY A 51 -2.44 -7.59 -4.16
N GLY A 52 -1.60 -8.12 -3.26
CA GLY A 52 -2.05 -9.06 -2.24
C GLY A 52 -2.91 -8.41 -1.16
N THR A 53 -2.63 -7.15 -0.86
CA THR A 53 -3.28 -6.40 0.22
C THR A 53 -4.68 -5.93 -0.17
N SER A 54 -4.93 -5.59 -1.44
CA SER A 54 -6.28 -5.28 -1.91
C SER A 54 -7.22 -6.49 -1.83
N LEU A 55 -6.71 -7.70 -2.12
CA LEU A 55 -7.47 -8.96 -2.00
C LEU A 55 -7.87 -9.29 -0.56
N SER A 56 -6.99 -9.05 0.41
CA SER A 56 -7.29 -9.31 1.82
C SER A 56 -8.17 -8.23 2.44
N LYS A 57 -7.93 -6.96 2.14
CA LYS A 57 -8.61 -5.83 2.81
C LYS A 57 -9.87 -5.35 2.10
N GLY A 58 -9.87 -5.29 0.79
CA GLY A 58 -11.03 -4.85 0.02
C GLY A 58 -12.02 -5.97 -0.29
N PHE A 59 -11.52 -7.17 -0.55
CA PHE A 59 -12.37 -8.30 -0.96
C PHE A 59 -12.54 -9.36 0.13
N ALA A 60 -11.72 -9.36 1.17
CA ALA A 60 -11.70 -10.39 2.21
C ALA A 60 -11.59 -11.83 1.67
N VAL A 61 -11.00 -12.00 0.48
CA VAL A 61 -10.90 -13.30 -0.22
C VAL A 61 -9.77 -14.15 0.35
N ILE A 62 -8.75 -13.52 0.95
CA ILE A 62 -7.61 -14.20 1.55
C ILE A 62 -7.36 -13.72 2.98
N LYS A 63 -7.06 -14.65 3.89
CA LYS A 63 -6.75 -14.37 5.29
C LYS A 63 -5.24 -14.31 5.53
N ARG A 64 -4.57 -13.35 4.89
CA ARG A 64 -3.16 -13.04 5.16
C ARG A 64 -2.99 -11.57 5.47
N PHE A 65 -2.11 -11.29 6.43
CA PHE A 65 -1.62 -9.95 6.62
C PHE A 65 -0.65 -9.60 5.48
N SER A 66 -0.75 -8.38 4.97
CA SER A 66 0.14 -7.86 3.95
C SER A 66 0.41 -6.41 4.30
N GLU A 67 1.67 -6.14 4.62
CA GLU A 67 2.14 -4.86 5.14
C GLU A 67 2.33 -3.81 4.04
N ASP A 68 2.59 -4.26 2.81
CA ASP A 68 2.96 -3.41 1.69
C ASP A 68 1.72 -2.92 0.92
N LEU A 69 1.76 -1.67 0.46
CA LEU A 69 0.74 -1.07 -0.38
C LEU A 69 1.21 -1.00 -1.83
N ASP A 70 0.78 -1.97 -2.64
CA ASP A 70 0.97 -1.97 -4.09
C ASP A 70 0.03 -0.95 -4.75
N LEU A 71 0.56 0.18 -5.18
CA LEU A 71 -0.21 1.31 -5.70
C LEU A 71 0.12 1.61 -7.16
N GLN A 72 -0.87 2.14 -7.87
CA GLN A 72 -0.66 2.93 -9.07
C GLN A 72 -1.16 4.34 -8.80
N ILE A 73 -0.31 5.35 -8.97
CA ILE A 73 -0.68 6.76 -8.78
C ILE A 73 -0.68 7.44 -10.15
N ASP A 74 -1.74 8.16 -10.48
CA ASP A 74 -1.83 8.91 -11.74
C ASP A 74 -0.90 10.12 -11.70
N PRO A 75 0.00 10.28 -12.68
CA PRO A 75 0.81 11.47 -12.77
C PRO A 75 -0.04 12.71 -13.07
N PRO A 76 0.22 13.84 -12.40
CA PRO A 76 -0.47 15.08 -12.75
C PRO A 76 -0.11 15.49 -14.18
N LYS A 77 -1.10 15.97 -14.94
CA LYS A 77 -0.98 16.22 -16.39
C LYS A 77 0.18 17.14 -16.78
N HIS A 78 0.54 18.08 -15.89
CA HIS A 78 1.59 19.06 -16.15
C HIS A 78 3.01 18.45 -16.16
N LEU A 79 3.25 17.30 -15.50
CA LEU A 79 4.56 16.65 -15.45
C LEU A 79 4.91 15.82 -16.70
N LYS A 80 3.94 15.55 -17.60
CA LYS A 80 4.15 14.85 -18.89
C LYS A 80 4.97 13.55 -18.75
N VAL A 81 4.57 12.68 -17.81
CA VAL A 81 5.32 11.47 -17.43
C VAL A 81 5.15 10.34 -18.43
N TYR A 82 6.24 9.68 -18.80
CA TYR A 82 6.24 8.60 -19.78
C TYR A 82 6.03 7.22 -19.13
N THR A 83 4.81 6.68 -19.16
CA THR A 83 4.45 5.43 -18.44
C THR A 83 4.38 4.16 -19.32
N GLY A 84 4.07 4.33 -20.61
CA GLY A 84 3.89 3.22 -21.58
C GLY A 84 5.05 2.22 -21.67
N LYS A 85 4.75 0.94 -21.96
CA LYS A 85 5.74 -0.17 -21.97
C LYS A 85 6.94 0.07 -22.90
N ASN A 86 6.71 0.73 -24.05
CA ASN A 86 7.75 1.04 -25.04
C ASN A 86 8.67 2.21 -24.65
N HIS A 87 8.39 2.90 -23.54
CA HIS A 87 9.18 4.03 -23.08
C HIS A 87 10.44 3.58 -22.31
N GLN A 88 11.53 3.29 -23.04
CA GLN A 88 12.78 2.75 -22.44
C GLN A 88 14.00 3.71 -22.47
N LYS A 89 13.91 4.83 -23.19
CA LYS A 89 14.99 5.84 -23.33
C LYS A 89 15.27 6.59 -22.01
N ALA A 90 16.46 7.20 -21.89
CA ALA A 90 16.90 7.95 -20.71
C ALA A 90 15.90 9.04 -20.27
N LYS A 91 15.43 9.87 -21.21
CA LYS A 91 14.41 10.91 -20.96
C LYS A 91 13.13 10.38 -20.29
N HIS A 92 12.77 9.12 -20.55
CA HIS A 92 11.57 8.53 -19.94
C HIS A 92 11.83 8.19 -18.47
N ARG A 93 13.03 7.69 -18.15
CA ARG A 93 13.43 7.42 -16.76
C ARG A 93 13.49 8.70 -15.95
N GLU A 94 14.09 9.74 -16.52
CA GLU A 94 14.15 11.08 -15.91
C GLU A 94 12.74 11.61 -15.62
N SER A 95 11.81 11.53 -16.58
CA SER A 95 10.42 11.96 -16.34
C SER A 95 9.72 11.21 -15.20
N ARG A 96 10.05 9.93 -15.00
CA ARG A 96 9.50 9.12 -13.90
C ARG A 96 10.14 9.48 -12.58
N GLN A 97 11.45 9.72 -12.57
CA GLN A 97 12.16 10.18 -11.38
C GLN A 97 11.56 11.50 -10.89
N VAL A 98 11.41 12.50 -11.76
CA VAL A 98 10.80 13.79 -11.43
C VAL A 98 9.40 13.61 -10.84
N PHE A 99 8.61 12.68 -11.38
CA PHE A 99 7.29 12.36 -10.85
C PHE A 99 7.33 11.74 -9.45
N PHE A 100 8.23 10.78 -9.21
CA PHE A 100 8.34 10.17 -7.90
C PHE A 100 8.85 11.15 -6.84
N GLU A 101 9.83 11.99 -7.19
CA GLU A 101 10.26 13.07 -6.29
C GLU A 101 9.11 14.05 -6.00
N TRP A 102 8.30 14.39 -7.00
CA TRP A 102 7.11 15.21 -6.79
C TRP A 102 6.12 14.55 -5.80
N ILE A 103 5.92 13.23 -5.85
CA ILE A 103 5.11 12.53 -4.83
C ILE A 103 5.74 12.69 -3.45
N VAL A 104 7.05 12.47 -3.32
CA VAL A 104 7.78 12.58 -2.05
C VAL A 104 7.68 13.99 -1.46
N GLU A 105 7.75 15.03 -2.30
CA GLU A 105 7.60 16.43 -1.88
C GLU A 105 6.17 16.80 -1.47
N ASN A 106 5.16 16.12 -2.03
CA ASN A 106 3.75 16.45 -1.85
C ASN A 106 2.99 15.48 -0.93
N ILE A 107 3.64 14.42 -0.45
CA ILE A 107 3.04 13.51 0.52
C ILE A 107 3.17 14.08 1.93
N SER A 108 2.02 14.40 2.54
CA SER A 108 1.94 14.90 3.90
C SER A 108 0.75 14.28 4.60
N ILE A 109 1.01 13.26 5.42
CA ILE A 109 -0.02 12.51 6.13
C ILE A 109 0.19 12.74 7.63
N PRO A 110 -0.84 13.16 8.39
CA PRO A 110 -0.74 13.34 9.83
C PRO A 110 -0.10 12.14 10.53
N ASP A 111 0.81 12.40 11.46
CA ASP A 111 1.46 11.40 12.32
C ASP A 111 2.25 10.29 11.59
N LEU A 112 2.45 10.43 10.27
CA LEU A 112 3.36 9.62 9.46
C LEU A 112 4.56 10.48 9.00
N LYS A 113 5.76 10.00 9.29
CA LYS A 113 7.02 10.65 8.90
C LYS A 113 7.57 9.99 7.65
N LEU A 114 7.94 10.81 6.66
CA LEU A 114 8.65 10.34 5.48
C LEU A 114 9.99 9.70 5.89
N GLY A 115 10.21 8.47 5.46
CA GLY A 115 11.45 7.73 5.65
C GLY A 115 12.25 7.60 4.37
N SER A 116 12.89 6.43 4.20
CA SER A 116 13.66 6.13 3.00
C SER A 116 12.74 6.05 1.77
N HIS A 117 13.25 6.50 0.63
CA HIS A 117 12.53 6.42 -0.64
C HIS A 117 13.53 6.21 -1.78
N ARG A 118 13.17 5.35 -2.74
CA ARG A 118 14.05 5.00 -3.86
C ARG A 118 13.32 4.34 -5.01
N ALA A 119 13.89 4.46 -6.21
CA ALA A 119 13.56 3.57 -7.31
C ALA A 119 13.98 2.14 -6.96
N THR A 120 13.14 1.15 -7.26
CA THR A 120 13.44 -0.27 -6.99
C THR A 120 14.10 -0.97 -8.19
N GLU A 121 14.17 -0.29 -9.33
CA GLU A 121 14.80 -0.79 -10.55
C GLU A 121 15.41 0.34 -11.39
N SER A 122 16.38 0.00 -12.24
CA SER A 122 17.12 0.97 -13.08
C SER A 122 16.24 1.69 -14.11
N LYS A 123 15.09 1.10 -14.49
CA LYS A 123 14.12 1.73 -15.42
C LYS A 123 13.16 2.69 -14.74
N VAL A 124 13.22 2.80 -13.40
CA VAL A 124 12.43 3.71 -12.58
C VAL A 124 10.93 3.56 -12.90
N ARG A 125 10.43 2.33 -13.08
CA ARG A 125 8.97 2.11 -13.22
C ARG A 125 8.27 1.87 -11.90
N ASN A 126 9.05 1.53 -10.87
CA ASN A 126 8.56 1.27 -9.52
C ASN A 126 9.40 2.07 -8.53
N TYR A 127 8.74 2.57 -7.50
CA TYR A 127 9.32 3.41 -6.47
C TYR A 127 8.77 3.01 -5.11
N ALA A 128 9.67 2.90 -4.15
CA ALA A 128 9.36 2.57 -2.77
C ALA A 128 9.43 3.84 -1.93
N ILE A 129 8.42 4.08 -1.09
CA ILE A 129 8.40 5.16 -0.10
C ILE A 129 8.03 4.57 1.24
N GLU A 130 8.87 4.79 2.26
CA GLU A 130 8.57 4.42 3.63
C GLU A 130 7.86 5.55 4.37
N LEU A 131 6.77 5.22 5.06
CA LEU A 131 6.07 6.12 5.97
C LEU A 131 6.13 5.57 7.40
N HIS A 132 6.96 6.19 8.23
CA HIS A 132 7.22 5.77 9.60
C HIS A 132 6.15 6.32 10.55
N TYR A 133 5.58 5.45 11.37
CA TYR A 133 4.68 5.82 12.46
C TYR A 133 5.35 5.59 13.81
N ASN A 134 4.85 6.23 14.86
CA ASN A 134 5.33 5.98 16.21
C ASN A 134 4.68 4.72 16.77
N SER A 135 5.40 3.60 16.77
CA SER A 135 4.89 2.32 17.28
C SER A 135 4.75 2.32 18.80
N LEU A 136 3.63 1.80 19.30
CA LEU A 136 3.30 1.66 20.71
C LEU A 136 3.91 0.42 21.38
N PHE A 137 4.35 -0.55 20.59
CA PHE A 137 4.80 -1.85 21.05
C PHE A 137 6.32 -2.01 20.85
N PRO A 138 6.99 -2.93 21.57
CA PRO A 138 8.40 -3.26 21.34
C PRO A 138 8.69 -3.65 19.90
N ARG A 139 9.98 -3.63 19.52
CA ARG A 139 10.36 -3.92 18.14
C ARG A 139 10.08 -5.38 17.85
N ASP A 140 9.33 -5.62 16.79
CA ASP A 140 9.14 -6.94 16.21
C ASP A 140 10.22 -7.15 15.13
N GLU A 141 10.84 -8.32 15.08
CA GLU A 141 11.87 -8.62 14.07
C GLU A 141 11.26 -8.92 12.69
N ILE A 142 9.99 -9.32 12.66
CA ILE A 142 9.27 -9.76 11.47
C ILE A 142 8.50 -8.59 10.85
N ILE A 143 7.82 -7.78 11.66
CA ILE A 143 6.96 -6.68 11.19
C ILE A 143 7.73 -5.35 11.19
N LYS A 144 7.79 -4.66 10.04
CA LYS A 144 8.51 -3.39 9.96
C LYS A 144 7.67 -2.26 10.58
N ARG A 145 8.35 -1.20 11.03
CA ARG A 145 7.71 -0.02 11.67
C ARG A 145 7.42 1.14 10.71
N HIS A 146 7.25 0.83 9.44
CA HIS A 146 6.85 1.79 8.41
C HIS A 146 5.82 1.16 7.49
N VAL A 147 4.87 1.94 7.01
CA VAL A 147 4.05 1.54 5.86
C VAL A 147 4.91 1.69 4.62
N LEU A 148 5.02 0.64 3.81
CA LEU A 148 5.74 0.68 2.54
C LEU A 148 4.76 0.96 1.40
N LEU A 149 4.92 2.09 0.72
CA LEU A 149 4.22 2.38 -0.53
C LEU A 149 5.06 1.89 -1.70
N GLU A 150 4.57 0.90 -2.43
CA GLU A 150 5.16 0.42 -3.68
C GLU A 150 4.38 0.99 -4.87
N ILE A 151 4.86 2.09 -5.42
CA ILE A 151 4.17 2.84 -6.47
C ILE A 151 4.71 2.42 -7.83
N GLY A 152 3.84 2.04 -8.75
CA GLY A 152 4.21 1.70 -10.12
C GLY A 152 3.21 2.17 -11.17
N PHE A 153 3.49 1.84 -12.43
CA PHE A 153 2.68 2.27 -13.59
C PHE A 153 1.83 1.16 -14.22
N ALA A 154 1.78 -0.03 -13.61
CA ALA A 154 0.91 -1.09 -14.13
C ALA A 154 -0.55 -0.68 -13.94
N ARG A 155 -1.31 -0.67 -15.04
CA ARG A 155 -2.71 -0.22 -15.07
C ARG A 155 -3.56 -1.11 -14.17
N VAL A 156 -4.39 -0.48 -13.34
CA VAL A 156 -5.37 -1.14 -12.49
C VAL A 156 -6.74 -1.01 -13.14
N THR A 157 -7.06 -1.87 -14.11
CA THR A 157 -8.34 -1.85 -14.82
C THR A 157 -8.66 -3.26 -15.35
N PRO A 158 -9.86 -3.80 -15.13
CA PRO A 158 -11.01 -3.19 -14.45
C PRO A 158 -10.84 -3.12 -12.93
N PHE A 159 -11.57 -2.20 -12.31
CA PHE A 159 -11.55 -1.98 -10.86
C PHE A 159 -12.96 -1.75 -10.32
N GLU A 160 -13.15 -1.99 -9.03
CA GLU A 160 -14.33 -1.55 -8.28
C GLU A 160 -13.92 -0.67 -7.10
N THR A 161 -14.75 0.30 -6.74
CA THR A 161 -14.47 1.19 -5.61
C THR A 161 -15.02 0.62 -4.32
N LYS A 162 -14.21 0.57 -3.27
CA LYS A 162 -14.64 0.15 -1.93
C LYS A 162 -14.21 1.10 -0.84
N GLU A 163 -14.98 1.11 0.24
CA GLU A 163 -14.49 1.61 1.52
C GLU A 163 -13.62 0.53 2.17
N ILE A 164 -12.47 0.93 2.69
CA ILE A 164 -11.55 0.06 3.43
C ILE A 164 -11.28 0.70 4.79
N SER A 165 -11.32 -0.12 5.83
CA SER A 165 -11.15 0.28 7.23
C SER A 165 -10.14 -0.61 7.94
N SER A 166 -9.78 -0.22 9.16
CA SER A 166 -8.91 -0.99 10.05
C SER A 166 -9.73 -1.62 11.18
N TRP A 167 -9.25 -2.74 11.72
CA TRP A 167 -9.92 -3.42 12.83
C TRP A 167 -10.13 -2.50 14.04
N SER A 168 -9.11 -1.67 14.34
CA SER A 168 -9.16 -0.73 15.47
C SER A 168 -10.16 0.38 15.23
N TYR A 169 -10.21 0.94 14.02
CA TYR A 169 -11.23 1.95 13.68
C TYR A 169 -12.63 1.35 13.79
N ASP A 170 -12.88 0.18 13.19
CA ASP A 170 -14.20 -0.45 13.20
C ASP A 170 -14.68 -0.73 14.62
N ARG A 171 -13.80 -1.26 15.48
CA ARG A 171 -14.13 -1.52 16.88
C ARG A 171 -14.42 -0.24 17.66
N ALA A 172 -13.64 0.82 17.45
CA ALA A 172 -13.86 2.11 18.10
C ALA A 172 -15.17 2.77 17.63
N ALA A 173 -15.47 2.70 16.34
CA ALA A 173 -16.72 3.23 15.80
C ALA A 173 -17.94 2.46 16.34
N GLN A 174 -17.85 1.14 16.47
CA GLN A 174 -18.91 0.29 17.03
C GLN A 174 -19.20 0.57 18.51
N SER A 175 -18.22 1.04 19.28
CA SER A 175 -18.42 1.40 20.69
C SER A 175 -19.02 2.80 20.89
N GLY A 176 -19.28 3.53 19.79
CA GLY A 176 -19.81 4.90 19.83
C GLY A 176 -18.76 5.96 20.19
N LEU A 177 -17.47 5.63 20.11
CA LEU A 177 -16.40 6.59 20.36
C LEU A 177 -16.33 7.60 19.21
N GLU A 178 -16.42 8.90 19.53
CA GLU A 178 -16.24 9.96 18.55
C GLU A 178 -14.75 10.14 18.20
N ILE A 179 -14.39 9.66 17.02
CA ILE A 179 -13.04 9.77 16.43
C ILE A 179 -13.12 10.34 15.02
N ASN A 180 -12.03 10.95 14.55
CA ASN A 180 -11.92 11.38 13.17
C ASN A 180 -11.98 10.14 12.26
N ASP A 181 -12.86 10.19 11.26
CA ASP A 181 -13.00 9.15 10.26
C ASP A 181 -11.78 9.12 9.34
N ASN A 182 -10.91 8.14 9.55
CA ASN A 182 -9.73 7.88 8.73
C ASN A 182 -9.87 6.61 7.88
N ARG A 183 -11.11 6.18 7.58
CA ARG A 183 -11.34 5.13 6.58
C ARG A 183 -10.96 5.62 5.20
N ALA A 184 -10.36 4.74 4.40
CA ALA A 184 -10.10 5.03 3.00
C ALA A 184 -11.39 4.81 2.20
N LYS A 185 -12.04 5.90 1.80
CA LYS A 185 -13.34 5.87 1.11
C LYS A 185 -13.15 5.76 -0.40
N ALA A 186 -14.00 4.95 -1.04
CA ALA A 186 -14.05 4.79 -2.49
C ALA A 186 -12.69 4.47 -3.14
N VAL A 187 -11.86 3.66 -2.48
CA VAL A 187 -10.58 3.20 -3.01
C VAL A 187 -10.83 2.32 -4.24
N PRO A 188 -10.29 2.65 -5.42
CA PRO A 188 -10.44 1.81 -6.59
C PRO A 188 -9.49 0.62 -6.48
N LEU A 189 -10.06 -0.58 -6.43
CA LEU A 189 -9.37 -1.84 -6.23
C LEU A 189 -9.38 -2.67 -7.51
N TYR A 190 -8.22 -3.20 -7.88
CA TYR A 190 -8.13 -4.15 -8.98
C TYR A 190 -8.97 -5.40 -8.69
N LEU A 191 -9.76 -5.83 -9.67
CA LEU A 191 -10.67 -6.95 -9.46
C LEU A 191 -9.93 -8.27 -9.15
N PRO A 192 -10.46 -9.15 -8.27
CA PRO A 192 -9.77 -10.34 -7.83
C PRO A 192 -9.49 -11.34 -8.94
N GLU A 193 -10.42 -11.52 -9.87
CA GLU A 193 -10.29 -12.44 -10.99
C GLU A 193 -9.15 -12.03 -11.95
N TYR A 194 -8.93 -10.73 -12.13
CA TYR A 194 -7.80 -10.22 -12.90
C TYR A 194 -6.49 -10.35 -12.14
N THR A 195 -6.51 -10.11 -10.82
CA THR A 195 -5.35 -10.36 -9.97
C THR A 195 -4.95 -11.84 -9.99
N LEU A 196 -5.91 -12.76 -10.00
CA LEU A 196 -5.68 -14.20 -10.11
C LEU A 196 -4.99 -14.55 -11.44
N ILE A 197 -5.50 -14.03 -12.56
CA ILE A 197 -4.91 -14.25 -13.89
C ILE A 197 -3.45 -13.76 -13.92
N GLU A 198 -3.18 -12.54 -13.42
CA GLU A 198 -1.80 -12.02 -13.36
C GLU A 198 -0.84 -12.90 -12.54
N LYS A 199 -1.34 -13.49 -11.44
CA LYS A 199 -0.53 -14.41 -10.63
C LYS A 199 -0.29 -15.73 -11.36
N LEU A 200 -1.28 -16.27 -12.06
CA LEU A 200 -1.12 -17.47 -12.88
C LEU A 200 -0.12 -17.26 -14.02
N ASP A 201 -0.20 -16.13 -14.71
CA ASP A 201 0.75 -15.76 -15.75
C ASP A 201 2.18 -15.62 -15.20
N ALA A 202 2.34 -15.01 -14.02
CA ALA A 202 3.64 -14.90 -13.36
C ALA A 202 4.21 -16.28 -12.97
N ILE A 203 3.37 -17.20 -12.48
CA ILE A 203 3.77 -18.59 -12.16
C ILE A 203 4.17 -19.32 -13.44
N ASN A 204 3.36 -19.23 -14.49
CA ASN A 204 3.67 -19.86 -15.78
C ASN A 204 4.98 -19.32 -16.35
N GLY A 205 5.19 -18.00 -16.34
CA GLY A 205 6.43 -17.38 -16.80
C GLY A 205 7.66 -17.89 -16.07
N LYS A 206 7.60 -18.01 -14.73
CA LYS A 206 8.68 -18.61 -13.93
C LYS A 206 8.93 -20.07 -14.31
N TYR A 207 7.87 -20.87 -14.40
CA TYR A 207 7.97 -22.28 -14.77
C TYR A 207 8.60 -22.48 -16.15
N GLN A 208 8.25 -21.66 -17.14
CA GLN A 208 8.87 -21.73 -18.46
C GLN A 208 10.36 -21.33 -18.43
N SER A 209 10.72 -20.31 -17.63
CA SER A 209 12.11 -19.89 -17.49
C SER A 209 13.00 -20.94 -16.81
N GLU A 210 12.46 -21.71 -15.87
CA GLU A 210 13.16 -22.82 -15.20
C GLU A 210 13.30 -24.06 -16.09
N LYS A 211 12.47 -24.19 -17.13
CA LYS A 211 12.57 -25.25 -18.15
C LYS A 211 13.48 -24.93 -19.32
N ALA A 212 13.95 -23.68 -19.45
CA ALA A 212 14.92 -23.35 -20.48
C ALA A 212 16.20 -24.18 -20.22
N PRO A 213 16.70 -24.95 -21.21
CA PRO A 213 17.92 -25.73 -21.02
C PRO A 213 19.04 -24.76 -20.61
N ALA A 214 19.83 -25.15 -19.60
CA ALA A 214 21.07 -24.47 -19.30
C ALA A 214 21.95 -24.55 -20.55
N ASP A 215 22.19 -23.42 -21.21
CA ASP A 215 23.12 -23.33 -22.33
C ASP A 215 24.51 -23.75 -21.82
N TRP A 216 24.88 -25.00 -22.07
CA TRP A 216 26.26 -25.46 -22.00
C TRP A 216 26.94 -25.10 -23.33
N VAL A 217 27.55 -23.91 -23.38
CA VAL A 217 28.65 -23.59 -24.30
C VAL A 217 29.69 -22.78 -23.53
#